data_AF-E2A723-F1
#
_entry.id   AF-E2A723-F1
#
_cell.length_a   1.000
_cell.length_b   1.000
_cell.length_c   1.000
_cell.angle_alpha   90.00
_cell.angle_beta   90.00
_cell.angle_gamma   90.00
#
_symmetry.space_group_name_H-M   'P 1'
#
loop_
_entity.id
_entity.type
_entity.pdbx_description
1 polymer ?
#
loop_
_entity_poly.entity_id
_entity_poly.type
_entity_poly.pdbx_seq_one_letter_code
_entity_poly.pdbx_strand_id
1 'polypeptide(L)'
;MAIDLGFVQTCESWRLTSRFFPSKVGGKPAWLDLKNIPDCCRLNQNGNLKVFRSQLNKVNIFYPSEPPVEQKDWRTDIDVSHWAKICCICGIAAPSHCGKCKVVNYCCRVHQVYDWKNGHKYTCSTKTNNDNNANNDFLFPEYEIVIEDDDFMKDNIEQDDLESEQKEIEKYNAMIHSGKAGSFQHEDVNDDLLQIANNEKDEIFAEFRMKTDNYPDQILRYDRGGKILYISQHNQIIDIPKCTECNGNRQFEFQVRRIYL
;
A
#
# COMPACT_ATOMS: atom_id res chain seq x y z
N MET A 1 2.64 -6.05 22.78
CA MET A 1 3.33 -5.32 21.69
C MET A 1 2.25 -4.52 21.01
N ALA A 2 2.52 -3.24 20.76
CA ALA A 2 1.64 -2.40 19.97
C ALA A 2 1.50 -3.00 18.55
N ILE A 3 0.34 -2.77 17.95
CA ILE A 3 0.06 -3.14 16.56
C ILE A 3 0.35 -1.91 15.72
N ASP A 4 1.01 -2.08 14.57
CA ASP A 4 1.25 -0.95 13.68
C ASP A 4 0.21 -0.99 12.54
N LEU A 5 -0.45 0.13 12.29
CA LEU A 5 -1.45 0.30 11.25
C LEU A 5 -0.84 1.10 10.11
N GLY A 6 -0.98 0.61 8.88
CA GLY A 6 -0.49 1.29 7.68
C GLY A 6 -1.62 1.88 6.84
N PHE A 7 -1.41 3.11 6.39
CA PHE A 7 -2.34 3.91 5.59
C PHE A 7 -1.67 4.41 4.32
N VAL A 8 -2.45 4.61 3.25
CA VAL A 8 -1.95 5.21 2.00
C VAL A 8 -2.08 6.73 2.05
N GLN A 9 -1.00 7.43 1.71
CA GLN A 9 -1.00 8.89 1.62
C GLN A 9 -0.33 9.35 0.31
N THR A 10 -0.78 10.49 -0.20
CA THR A 10 -0.11 11.15 -1.33
C THR A 10 1.14 11.86 -0.85
N CYS A 11 2.24 11.73 -1.58
CA CYS A 11 3.45 12.48 -1.31
C CYS A 11 4.16 12.88 -2.61
N GLU A 12 5.20 13.70 -2.49
CA GLU A 12 5.99 14.08 -3.65
C GLU A 12 6.73 12.86 -4.24
N SER A 13 6.61 12.65 -5.55
CA SER A 13 7.11 11.44 -6.23
C SER A 13 8.60 11.17 -6.01
N TRP A 14 9.41 12.21 -5.73
CA TRP A 14 10.83 12.03 -5.48
C TRP A 14 11.12 11.28 -4.17
N ARG A 15 10.22 11.35 -3.17
CA ARG A 15 10.31 10.59 -1.90
C ARG A 15 10.08 9.08 -2.13
N LEU A 16 9.40 8.70 -3.21
CA LEU A 16 9.08 7.31 -3.56
C LEU A 16 10.13 6.61 -4.44
N THR A 17 11.33 7.19 -4.54
CA THR A 17 12.45 6.62 -5.29
C THR A 17 13.30 5.67 -4.44
N SER A 18 13.96 4.70 -5.07
CA SER A 18 14.68 3.61 -4.39
C SER A 18 15.76 4.06 -3.40
N ARG A 19 16.30 5.28 -3.56
CA ARG A 19 17.32 5.85 -2.67
C ARG A 19 16.77 6.18 -1.28
N PHE A 20 15.45 6.33 -1.13
CA PHE A 20 14.79 6.63 0.15
C PHE A 20 14.19 5.41 0.85
N PHE A 21 14.35 4.19 0.30
CA PHE A 21 13.74 2.97 0.86
C PHE A 21 12.24 3.12 1.17
N PRO A 22 11.43 3.58 0.21
CA PRO A 22 10.05 3.94 0.49
C PRO A 22 9.19 2.71 0.79
N SER A 23 8.40 2.78 1.84
CA SER A 23 7.21 1.95 2.00
C SER A 23 6.14 2.54 1.07
N LYS A 24 5.82 1.87 -0.04
CA LYS A 24 4.91 2.43 -1.05
C LYS A 24 4.01 1.39 -1.70
N VAL A 25 2.87 1.86 -2.22
CA VAL A 25 1.97 1.10 -3.09
C VAL A 25 2.06 1.67 -4.51
N GLY A 26 1.97 0.78 -5.50
CA GLY A 26 1.86 1.17 -6.91
C GLY A 26 3.17 1.59 -7.59
N GLY A 27 3.01 2.07 -8.82
CA GLY A 27 4.08 2.49 -9.72
C GLY A 27 5.16 1.46 -10.01
N LYS A 28 6.39 1.94 -10.23
CA LYS A 28 7.52 1.06 -10.57
C LYS A 28 8.03 0.33 -9.32
N PRO A 29 8.45 -0.93 -9.43
CA PRO A 29 9.08 -1.62 -8.31
C PRO A 29 10.34 -0.85 -7.89
N ALA A 30 10.45 -0.51 -6.61
CA ALA A 30 11.62 0.18 -6.05
C ALA A 30 12.88 -0.70 -6.03
N TRP A 31 12.69 -2.02 -6.20
CA TRP A 31 13.72 -3.04 -6.24
C TRP A 31 13.11 -4.30 -6.85
N LEU A 32 13.77 -4.98 -7.77
CA LEU A 32 13.39 -6.36 -8.04
C LEU A 32 14.60 -7.17 -8.49
N ASP A 33 14.75 -8.34 -7.88
CA ASP A 33 15.56 -9.40 -8.49
C ASP A 33 14.89 -9.80 -9.80
N LEU A 34 15.58 -9.48 -10.88
CA LEU A 34 15.11 -9.55 -12.25
C LEU A 34 15.02 -10.98 -12.80
N LYS A 35 15.51 -11.98 -12.05
CA LYS A 35 15.62 -13.36 -12.54
C LYS A 35 14.36 -14.19 -12.36
N ASN A 36 13.52 -13.90 -11.36
CA ASN A 36 12.41 -14.78 -10.94
C ASN A 36 11.06 -14.05 -10.86
N ILE A 37 10.77 -13.17 -11.82
CA ILE A 37 9.50 -12.44 -11.88
C ILE A 37 8.37 -13.42 -12.23
N PRO A 38 7.26 -13.48 -11.46
CA PRO A 38 6.10 -14.29 -11.82
C PRO A 38 5.49 -13.91 -13.17
N ASP A 39 4.87 -14.89 -13.81
CA ASP A 39 3.91 -14.67 -14.89
C ASP A 39 2.73 -13.79 -14.41
N CYS A 40 1.97 -13.25 -15.36
CA CYS A 40 0.85 -12.36 -15.10
C CYS A 40 -0.22 -12.96 -14.16
N CYS A 41 -0.94 -12.07 -13.47
CA CYS A 41 -2.06 -12.40 -12.59
C CYS A 41 -3.10 -13.33 -13.26
N ARG A 42 -3.50 -14.40 -12.58
CA ARG A 42 -4.52 -15.36 -13.02
C ARG A 42 -5.77 -15.26 -12.13
N LEU A 43 -6.90 -14.90 -12.72
CA LEU A 43 -8.17 -14.76 -11.99
C LEU A 43 -8.45 -15.99 -11.10
N ASN A 44 -8.86 -15.74 -9.85
CA ASN A 44 -9.23 -16.74 -8.85
C ASN A 44 -8.13 -17.73 -8.44
N GLN A 45 -6.85 -17.37 -8.57
CA GLN A 45 -5.74 -18.15 -8.01
C GLN A 45 -5.07 -17.45 -6.83
N ASN A 46 -4.78 -18.21 -5.77
CA ASN A 46 -4.08 -17.74 -4.57
C ASN A 46 -2.58 -17.47 -4.79
N GLY A 47 -2.01 -17.89 -5.93
CA GLY A 47 -0.60 -17.72 -6.30
C GLY A 47 -0.25 -16.39 -6.99
N ASN A 48 -1.18 -15.43 -7.04
CA ASN A 48 -0.97 -14.14 -7.72
C ASN A 48 -0.13 -13.14 -6.90
N LEU A 49 0.06 -13.40 -5.62
CA LEU A 49 0.90 -12.59 -4.76
C LEU A 49 2.26 -13.28 -4.59
N LYS A 50 3.34 -12.58 -4.97
CA LYS A 50 4.70 -12.96 -4.59
C LYS A 50 5.28 -11.88 -3.70
N VAL A 51 5.82 -12.31 -2.57
CA VAL A 51 6.52 -11.45 -1.63
C VAL A 51 8.01 -11.77 -1.75
N PHE A 52 8.79 -10.76 -2.09
CA PHE A 52 10.24 -10.86 -2.11
C PHE A 52 10.77 -10.14 -0.88
N ARG A 53 11.64 -10.81 -0.13
CA ARG A 53 12.37 -10.19 0.98
C ARG A 53 13.81 -10.00 0.54
N SER A 54 14.17 -8.77 0.18
CA SER A 54 15.55 -8.39 -0.06
C SER A 54 16.17 -7.93 1.26
N GLN A 55 17.07 -8.72 1.84
CA GLN A 55 17.84 -8.31 3.02
C GLN A 55 19.26 -7.97 2.61
N LEU A 56 19.52 -6.69 2.33
CA LEU A 56 20.87 -6.19 2.22
C LEU A 56 21.46 -5.98 3.62
N ASN A 57 22.75 -6.26 3.79
CA ASN A 57 23.46 -5.92 5.02
C ASN A 57 23.43 -4.39 5.22
N LYS A 58 23.38 -3.93 6.49
CA LYS A 58 23.41 -2.49 6.83
C LYS A 58 24.56 -1.76 6.12
N VAL A 59 25.72 -2.39 6.07
CA VAL A 59 26.86 -1.94 5.26
C VAL A 59 26.87 -2.74 3.96
N ASN A 60 26.62 -2.07 2.85
CA ASN A 60 26.65 -2.64 1.51
C ASN A 60 27.15 -1.60 0.49
N ILE A 61 27.40 -2.04 -0.74
CA ILE A 61 27.97 -1.19 -1.80
C ILE A 61 26.93 -0.33 -2.53
N PHE A 62 25.64 -0.56 -2.29
CA PHE A 62 24.54 0.08 -3.01
C PHE A 62 23.98 1.29 -2.26
N TYR A 63 23.96 1.21 -0.92
CA TYR A 63 23.33 2.21 -0.06
C TYR A 63 24.21 2.61 1.12
N PRO A 64 24.11 3.88 1.59
CA PRO A 64 24.71 4.32 2.84
C PRO A 64 24.22 3.52 4.04
N SER A 65 25.05 3.43 5.08
CA SER A 65 24.65 2.86 6.37
C SER A 65 23.78 3.81 7.20
N GLU A 66 23.84 5.10 6.89
CA GLU A 66 23.07 6.14 7.56
C GLU A 66 21.77 6.43 6.80
N PRO A 67 20.69 6.84 7.50
CA PRO A 67 19.42 7.18 6.89
C PRO A 67 19.56 8.28 5.81
N PRO A 68 18.65 8.30 4.82
CA PRO A 68 18.62 9.35 3.83
C PRO A 68 18.24 10.71 4.43
N VAL A 69 18.75 11.79 3.83
CA VAL A 69 18.27 13.15 4.12
C VAL A 69 17.12 13.44 3.16
N GLU A 70 15.97 13.85 3.67
CA GLU A 70 14.77 14.14 2.86
C GLU A 70 14.91 15.43 2.04
N GLN A 71 15.79 15.39 1.03
CA GLN A 71 16.03 16.45 0.08
C GLN A 71 16.00 15.89 -1.33
N LYS A 72 15.42 16.65 -2.27
CA LYS A 72 15.19 16.21 -3.65
C LYS A 72 16.47 15.87 -4.42
N ASP A 73 17.61 16.44 -4.05
CA ASP A 73 18.91 16.23 -4.67
C ASP A 73 19.82 15.27 -3.87
N TRP A 74 19.33 14.70 -2.77
CA TRP A 74 20.11 13.76 -1.96
C TRP A 74 20.45 12.50 -2.76
N ARG A 75 21.75 12.19 -2.86
CA ARG A 75 22.33 10.97 -3.44
C ARG A 75 21.66 10.52 -4.74
N THR A 76 21.58 11.43 -5.71
CA THR A 76 21.10 11.16 -7.07
C THR A 76 21.95 10.14 -7.83
N ASP A 77 23.15 9.81 -7.33
CA ASP A 77 24.01 8.74 -7.84
C ASP A 77 23.44 7.32 -7.60
N ILE A 78 22.54 7.16 -6.63
CA ILE A 78 21.87 5.89 -6.32
C ILE A 78 20.69 5.68 -7.29
N ASP A 79 20.99 5.17 -8.48
CA ASP A 79 20.01 4.88 -9.53
C ASP A 79 20.21 3.50 -10.17
N VAL A 80 19.17 2.67 -10.14
CA VAL A 80 19.10 1.34 -10.75
C VAL A 80 19.60 1.31 -12.20
N SER A 81 19.43 2.40 -12.94
CA SER A 81 19.85 2.55 -14.33
C SER A 81 21.37 2.37 -14.54
N HIS A 82 22.18 2.60 -13.49
CA HIS A 82 23.63 2.38 -13.49
C HIS A 82 24.01 0.91 -13.48
N TRP A 83 23.16 0.03 -12.94
CA TRP A 83 23.45 -1.39 -12.77
C TRP A 83 22.69 -2.29 -13.74
N ALA A 84 21.51 -1.88 -14.20
CA ALA A 84 20.68 -2.68 -15.09
C ALA A 84 19.93 -1.83 -16.12
N LYS A 85 19.68 -2.42 -17.30
CA LYS A 85 18.73 -1.86 -18.27
C LYS A 85 17.33 -2.23 -17.83
N ILE A 86 16.53 -1.22 -17.51
CA ILE A 86 15.15 -1.35 -17.05
C ILE A 86 14.15 -0.85 -18.08
N CYS A 87 12.95 -1.39 -18.05
CA CYS A 87 11.86 -1.00 -18.93
C CYS A 87 11.38 0.40 -18.57
N CYS A 88 11.32 1.31 -19.55
CA CYS A 88 10.86 2.68 -19.30
C CYS A 88 9.40 2.75 -18.76
N ILE A 89 8.57 1.78 -19.14
CA ILE A 89 7.16 1.69 -18.71
C ILE A 89 7.06 1.12 -17.30
N CYS A 90 7.56 -0.09 -17.04
CA CYS A 90 7.26 -0.82 -15.79
C CYS A 90 8.44 -0.98 -14.82
N GLY A 91 9.64 -0.52 -15.17
CA GLY A 91 10.81 -0.58 -14.27
C GLY A 91 11.47 -1.95 -14.09
N ILE A 92 10.93 -3.03 -14.66
CA ILE A 92 11.57 -4.36 -14.60
C ILE A 92 12.69 -4.50 -15.66
N ALA A 93 13.46 -5.59 -15.59
CA ALA A 93 14.52 -5.93 -16.56
C ALA A 93 14.09 -5.76 -18.00
N ALA A 94 14.90 -5.07 -18.79
CA ALA A 94 14.66 -4.87 -20.21
C ALA A 94 15.75 -5.53 -21.06
N PRO A 95 15.49 -6.70 -21.67
CA PRO A 95 16.44 -7.34 -22.57
C PRO A 95 16.48 -6.67 -23.96
N SER A 96 15.47 -5.86 -24.29
CA SER A 96 15.30 -5.25 -25.61
C SER A 96 15.32 -3.73 -25.53
N HIS A 97 15.69 -3.09 -26.64
CA HIS A 97 15.70 -1.64 -26.79
C HIS A 97 14.97 -1.21 -28.06
N CYS A 98 14.63 0.07 -28.14
CA CYS A 98 14.06 0.63 -29.37
C CYS A 98 15.06 0.47 -30.53
N GLY A 99 14.68 -0.26 -31.58
CA GLY A 99 15.56 -0.52 -32.73
C GLY A 99 16.01 0.75 -33.48
N LYS A 100 15.28 1.87 -33.34
CA LYS A 100 15.60 3.14 -34.01
C LYS A 100 16.59 4.00 -33.21
N CYS A 101 16.29 4.33 -31.95
CA CYS A 101 17.17 5.20 -31.15
C CYS A 101 18.19 4.44 -30.31
N LYS A 102 17.91 3.19 -29.92
CA LYS A 102 18.69 2.37 -28.98
C LYS A 102 18.90 3.00 -27.58
N VAL A 103 18.13 4.04 -27.24
CA VAL A 103 18.23 4.74 -25.95
C VAL A 103 17.29 4.13 -24.90
N VAL A 104 16.01 3.95 -25.24
CA VAL A 104 14.99 3.42 -24.33
C VAL A 104 14.92 1.89 -24.40
N ASN A 105 14.67 1.26 -23.25
CA ASN A 105 14.66 -0.20 -23.08
C ASN A 105 13.25 -0.69 -22.68
N TYR A 106 12.91 -1.92 -23.09
CA TYR A 106 11.62 -2.56 -22.85
C TYR A 106 11.80 -4.01 -22.39
N CYS A 107 10.96 -4.44 -21.44
CA CYS A 107 10.91 -5.83 -21.00
C CYS A 107 10.20 -6.75 -22.02
N CYS A 108 9.28 -6.19 -22.81
CA CYS A 108 8.49 -6.94 -23.78
C CYS A 108 8.00 -6.07 -24.95
N ARG A 109 7.50 -6.71 -26.00
CA ARG A 109 6.94 -6.04 -27.18
C ARG A 109 5.73 -5.18 -26.85
N VAL A 110 4.88 -5.60 -25.90
CA VAL A 110 3.67 -4.86 -25.50
C VAL A 110 4.02 -3.47 -24.97
N HIS A 111 4.99 -3.37 -24.05
CA HIS A 111 5.44 -2.07 -23.52
C HIS A 111 6.10 -1.19 -24.58
N GLN A 112 6.82 -1.78 -25.53
CA GLN A 112 7.37 -1.01 -26.66
C GLN A 112 6.26 -0.41 -27.53
N VAL A 113 5.21 -1.17 -27.85
CA VAL A 113 4.08 -0.66 -28.64
C VAL A 113 3.32 0.42 -27.87
N TYR A 114 3.11 0.21 -26.57
CA TYR A 114 2.45 1.18 -25.69
C TYR A 114 3.21 2.51 -25.65
N ASP A 115 4.51 2.47 -25.35
CA ASP A 115 5.36 3.67 -25.31
C ASP A 115 5.40 4.40 -26.66
N TRP A 116 5.49 3.64 -27.76
CA TRP A 116 5.46 4.22 -29.11
C TRP A 116 4.19 5.02 -29.38
N LYS A 117 3.02 4.50 -28.97
CA LYS A 117 1.72 5.19 -29.13
C LYS A 117 1.59 6.40 -28.20
N ASN A 118 2.20 6.36 -27.02
CA ASN A 118 2.05 7.37 -25.96
C ASN A 118 3.17 8.43 -25.91
N GLY A 119 3.89 8.63 -27.02
CA GLY A 119 4.77 9.79 -27.16
C GLY A 119 6.14 9.46 -27.74
N HIS A 120 6.66 8.25 -27.53
CA HIS A 120 8.01 7.91 -28.01
C HIS A 120 8.14 8.04 -29.53
N LYS A 121 7.07 7.81 -30.31
CA LYS A 121 7.07 8.03 -31.77
C LYS A 121 7.57 9.44 -32.17
N TYR A 122 7.27 10.46 -31.37
CA TYR A 122 7.60 11.86 -31.65
C TYR A 122 8.94 12.29 -31.06
N THR A 123 9.39 11.65 -29.97
CA THR A 123 10.67 11.93 -29.30
C THR A 123 11.78 10.93 -29.64
N CYS A 124 11.49 9.94 -30.49
CA CYS A 124 12.48 8.94 -30.89
C CYS A 124 13.60 9.60 -31.69
N SER A 125 14.83 9.45 -31.20
CA SER A 125 16.07 10.03 -31.77
C SER A 125 16.26 11.53 -31.54
N THR A 126 15.41 12.19 -30.74
CA THR A 126 15.74 13.53 -30.22
C THR A 126 16.61 13.38 -28.98
N LYS A 127 17.71 14.15 -28.86
CA LYS A 127 18.63 14.15 -27.69
C LYS A 127 18.02 14.80 -26.44
N THR A 128 16.70 14.75 -26.29
CA THR A 128 16.02 15.24 -25.09
C THR A 128 16.04 14.12 -24.07
N ASN A 129 16.86 14.29 -23.02
CA ASN A 129 16.72 13.54 -21.77
C ASN A 129 15.36 13.92 -21.18
N ASN A 130 14.32 13.25 -21.63
CA ASN A 130 13.02 13.41 -21.03
C ASN A 130 13.02 12.55 -19.78
N ASP A 131 13.29 13.20 -18.64
CA ASP A 131 12.72 12.85 -17.35
C ASP A 131 11.20 13.02 -17.43
N ASN A 132 10.56 12.26 -18.32
CA ASN A 132 9.12 12.25 -18.46
C ASN A 132 8.59 11.39 -17.31
N ASN A 133 8.43 12.03 -16.15
CA ASN A 133 7.33 11.77 -15.23
C ASN A 133 5.98 12.11 -15.92
N ALA A 134 5.77 11.61 -17.13
CA ALA A 134 4.46 11.61 -17.74
C ALA A 134 3.65 10.53 -17.02
N ASN A 135 2.43 10.87 -16.61
CA ASN A 135 1.49 9.90 -16.03
C ASN A 135 1.46 8.67 -16.93
N ASN A 136 1.95 7.56 -16.38
CA ASN A 136 1.94 6.30 -17.08
C ASN A 136 0.67 5.58 -16.68
N ASP A 137 -0.39 5.73 -17.48
CA ASP A 137 -1.68 5.04 -17.26
C ASP A 137 -1.55 3.51 -17.23
N PHE A 138 -0.38 2.96 -17.61
CA PHE A 138 -0.07 1.55 -17.45
C PHE A 138 0.19 1.15 -15.99
N LEU A 139 0.70 2.07 -15.17
CA LEU A 139 1.06 1.81 -13.79
C LEU A 139 -0.07 2.25 -12.85
N PHE A 140 -0.17 1.56 -11.72
CA PHE A 140 -1.00 2.03 -10.62
C PHE A 140 -0.45 3.35 -10.08
N PRO A 141 -1.31 4.28 -9.62
CA PRO A 141 -0.86 5.47 -8.93
C PRO A 141 0.01 5.12 -7.73
N GLU A 142 0.96 5.99 -7.42
CA GLU A 142 1.92 5.79 -6.33
C GLU A 142 1.46 6.50 -5.05
N TYR A 143 1.52 5.78 -3.93
CA TYR A 143 1.20 6.30 -2.60
C TYR A 143 2.27 5.84 -1.60
N GLU A 144 2.58 6.68 -0.63
CA GLU A 144 3.38 6.34 0.54
C GLU A 144 2.53 5.51 1.51
N ILE A 145 3.13 4.48 2.12
CA ILE A 145 2.54 3.75 3.23
C ILE A 145 3.09 4.38 4.50
N VAL A 146 2.25 5.13 5.20
CA VAL A 146 2.56 5.70 6.51
C VAL A 146 2.12 4.69 7.56
N ILE A 147 3.05 4.33 8.46
CA ILE A 147 2.82 3.35 9.52
C ILE A 147 2.77 4.10 10.84
N GLU A 148 1.70 3.89 11.61
CA GLU A 148 1.43 4.55 12.87
C GLU A 148 1.07 3.52 13.94
N ASP A 149 1.41 3.81 15.20
CA ASP A 149 1.16 2.92 16.34
C ASP A 149 -0.33 2.97 16.76
N ASP A 150 -0.96 1.82 16.95
CA ASP A 150 -2.38 1.69 17.34
C ASP A 150 -2.72 2.42 18.66
N ASP A 151 -1.78 2.46 19.61
CA ASP A 151 -1.98 3.16 20.89
C ASP A 151 -2.04 4.68 20.69
N PHE A 152 -1.20 5.24 19.81
CA PHE A 152 -1.26 6.66 19.44
C PHE A 152 -2.55 7.00 18.71
N MET A 153 -3.11 6.06 17.95
CA MET A 153 -4.38 6.24 17.25
C MET A 153 -5.59 6.23 18.18
N LYS A 154 -5.62 5.34 19.19
CA LYS A 154 -6.69 5.31 20.18
C LYS A 154 -6.80 6.62 20.96
N ASP A 155 -5.66 7.18 21.38
CA ASP A 155 -5.62 8.45 22.09
C ASP A 155 -6.24 9.60 21.25
N ASN A 156 -6.00 9.61 19.94
CA ASN A 156 -6.57 10.61 19.03
C ASN A 156 -8.08 10.40 18.80
N ILE A 157 -8.55 9.16 18.64
CA ILE A 157 -9.98 8.87 18.46
C ILE A 157 -10.77 9.25 19.72
N GLU A 158 -10.28 8.89 20.91
CA GLU A 158 -10.93 9.27 22.16
C GLU A 158 -11.06 10.80 22.28
N GLN A 159 -10.07 11.54 21.79
CA GLN A 159 -10.10 13.00 21.81
C GLN A 159 -11.05 13.61 20.77
N ASP A 160 -11.11 13.04 19.55
CA ASP A 160 -12.04 13.45 18.49
C ASP A 160 -13.51 13.12 18.84
N ASP A 161 -13.76 11.95 19.44
CA ASP A 161 -15.10 11.54 19.89
C ASP A 161 -15.63 12.50 20.96
N LEU A 162 -14.80 12.83 21.96
CA LEU A 162 -15.14 13.82 22.99
C LEU A 162 -15.43 15.20 22.38
N GLU A 163 -14.69 15.63 21.36
CA GLU A 163 -14.96 16.89 20.66
C GLU A 163 -16.26 16.83 19.85
N SER A 164 -16.59 15.68 19.26
CA SER A 164 -17.82 15.47 18.49
C SER A 164 -19.06 15.48 19.40
N GLU A 165 -19.02 14.77 20.53
CA GLU A 165 -20.09 14.73 21.54
C GLU A 165 -20.33 16.13 22.10
N GLN A 166 -19.26 16.87 22.40
CA GLN A 166 -19.35 18.25 22.89
C GLN A 166 -20.06 19.16 21.86
N LYS A 167 -19.75 19.01 20.56
CA LYS A 167 -20.43 19.74 19.48
C LYS A 167 -21.90 19.35 19.33
N GLU A 168 -22.27 18.09 19.54
CA GLU A 168 -23.67 17.64 19.51
C GLU A 168 -24.46 18.16 20.71
N ILE A 169 -23.88 18.14 21.91
CA ILE A 169 -24.47 18.72 23.12
C ILE A 169 -24.71 20.23 22.94
N GLU A 170 -23.76 20.95 22.33
CA GLU A 170 -23.93 22.37 22.02
C GLU A 170 -25.05 22.63 21.00
N LYS A 171 -25.13 21.83 19.93
CA LYS A 171 -26.23 21.90 18.96
C LYS A 171 -27.58 21.64 19.62
N TYR A 172 -27.66 20.62 20.48
CA TYR A 172 -28.88 20.31 21.24
C TYR A 172 -29.28 21.47 22.16
N ASN A 173 -28.34 22.04 22.91
CA ASN A 173 -28.58 23.18 23.80
C ASN A 173 -29.04 24.44 23.04
N ALA A 174 -28.48 24.68 21.84
CA ALA A 174 -28.93 25.75 20.95
C ALA A 174 -30.34 25.49 20.38
N MET A 175 -30.67 24.23 20.10
CA MET A 175 -31.98 23.82 19.61
C MET A 175 -33.07 23.94 20.70
N ILE A 176 -32.72 23.64 21.96
CA ILE A 176 -33.54 23.89 23.15
C ILE A 176 -33.81 25.39 23.30
N HIS A 177 -32.76 26.22 23.22
CA HIS A 177 -32.88 27.68 23.32
C HIS A 177 -33.71 28.31 22.20
N SER A 178 -33.74 27.69 21.01
CA SER A 178 -34.53 28.16 19.87
C SER A 178 -35.95 27.58 19.80
N GLY A 179 -36.36 26.75 20.77
CA GLY A 179 -37.74 26.24 20.90
C GLY A 179 -38.16 25.23 19.82
N LYS A 180 -37.22 24.59 19.13
CA LYS A 180 -37.48 23.69 17.97
C LYS A 180 -37.26 22.20 18.24
N ALA A 181 -37.08 21.79 19.50
CA ALA A 181 -36.62 20.45 19.89
C ALA A 181 -37.56 19.25 19.59
N GLY A 182 -38.69 19.45 18.89
CA GLY A 182 -39.76 18.44 18.78
C GLY A 182 -39.93 17.75 17.43
N SER A 183 -39.03 17.90 16.45
CA SER A 183 -39.32 17.48 15.08
C SER A 183 -38.17 16.75 14.37
N PHE A 184 -37.65 15.65 14.91
CA PHE A 184 -36.91 14.68 14.08
C PHE A 184 -37.11 13.25 14.61
N GLN A 185 -37.68 12.39 13.75
CA GLN A 185 -37.52 10.94 13.82
C GLN A 185 -36.27 10.61 13.00
N HIS A 186 -35.29 9.94 13.59
CA HIS A 186 -34.11 9.45 12.89
C HIS A 186 -34.29 7.93 12.74
N GLU A 187 -34.59 7.46 11.53
CA GLU A 187 -34.46 6.04 11.17
C GLU A 187 -32.97 5.80 10.89
N ASP A 188 -32.28 5.18 11.84
CA ASP A 188 -30.87 4.80 11.71
C ASP A 188 -30.79 3.39 11.09
N VAL A 189 -30.45 3.34 9.81
CA VAL A 189 -30.30 2.11 9.00
C VAL A 189 -29.20 1.19 9.57
N ASN A 190 -28.35 1.70 10.45
CA ASN A 190 -27.28 0.93 11.10
C ASN A 190 -27.81 -0.04 12.17
N ASP A 191 -28.94 0.28 12.81
CA ASP A 191 -29.48 -0.48 13.93
C ASP A 191 -30.09 -1.82 13.48
N ASP A 192 -30.67 -1.85 12.27
CA ASP A 192 -31.20 -3.07 11.64
C ASP A 192 -30.10 -4.08 11.28
N LEU A 193 -28.88 -3.61 10.96
CA LEU A 193 -27.72 -4.47 10.70
C LEU A 193 -27.07 -4.98 11.99
N LEU A 194 -27.13 -4.21 13.07
CA LEU A 194 -26.70 -4.63 14.41
C LEU A 194 -27.62 -5.71 14.99
N GLN A 195 -28.92 -5.64 14.71
CA GLN A 195 -29.88 -6.68 15.13
C GLN A 195 -29.65 -8.03 14.44
N ILE A 196 -29.13 -8.07 13.20
CA ILE A 196 -28.80 -9.32 12.49
C ILE A 196 -27.54 -9.99 13.06
N ALA A 197 -26.61 -9.20 13.60
CA ALA A 197 -25.35 -9.67 14.19
C ALA A 197 -25.52 -10.35 15.57
N ASN A 198 -26.69 -10.22 16.22
CA ASN A 198 -26.96 -10.74 17.56
C ASN A 198 -27.31 -12.24 17.63
N ASN A 199 -27.06 -13.01 16.57
CA ASN A 199 -27.03 -14.47 16.69
C ASN A 199 -25.63 -14.86 17.21
N GLU A 200 -25.55 -15.82 18.13
CA GLU A 200 -24.33 -16.34 18.83
C GLU A 200 -23.14 -16.74 17.91
N LYS A 201 -23.26 -16.60 16.59
CA LYS A 201 -22.30 -16.96 15.54
C LYS A 201 -21.28 -15.86 15.21
N ASP A 202 -21.41 -14.65 15.74
CA ASP A 202 -20.65 -13.50 15.21
C ASP A 202 -19.80 -12.72 16.22
N GLU A 203 -19.36 -13.33 17.33
CA GLU A 203 -18.33 -12.69 18.19
C GLU A 203 -17.04 -12.38 17.42
N ILE A 204 -16.61 -13.29 16.52
CA ILE A 204 -15.41 -13.06 15.69
C ILE A 204 -15.64 -11.92 14.70
N PHE A 205 -16.83 -11.86 14.10
CA PHE A 205 -17.15 -10.79 13.16
C PHE A 205 -17.36 -9.46 13.87
N ALA A 206 -17.91 -9.46 15.08
CA ALA A 206 -18.01 -8.28 15.92
C ALA A 206 -16.62 -7.77 16.33
N GLU A 207 -15.70 -8.65 16.74
CA GLU A 207 -14.30 -8.28 17.01
C GLU A 207 -13.61 -7.74 15.75
N PHE A 208 -13.86 -8.37 14.60
CA PHE A 208 -13.39 -7.89 13.31
C PHE A 208 -13.89 -6.48 13.02
N ARG A 209 -15.21 -6.28 13.04
CA ARG A 209 -15.88 -4.98 12.81
C ARG A 209 -15.37 -3.91 13.75
N MET A 210 -15.37 -4.18 15.06
CA MET A 210 -14.90 -3.22 16.07
C MET A 210 -13.48 -2.74 15.78
N LYS A 211 -12.57 -3.65 15.38
CA LYS A 211 -11.20 -3.27 15.02
C LYS A 211 -11.10 -2.55 13.68
N THR A 212 -11.98 -2.87 12.75
CA THR A 212 -11.90 -2.37 11.39
C THR A 212 -12.66 -1.08 11.12
N ASP A 213 -13.71 -0.84 11.89
CA ASP A 213 -14.59 0.33 11.73
C ASP A 213 -13.92 1.57 12.32
N ASN A 214 -13.04 1.39 13.31
CA ASN A 214 -12.16 2.45 13.82
C ASN A 214 -11.16 2.94 12.76
N TYR A 215 -10.77 2.08 11.81
CA TYR A 215 -9.76 2.38 10.78
C TYR A 215 -10.17 1.82 9.41
N PRO A 216 -11.21 2.41 8.78
CA PRO A 216 -11.75 1.90 7.51
C PRO A 216 -10.73 1.98 6.36
N ASP A 217 -9.85 2.98 6.38
CA ASP A 217 -8.84 3.23 5.34
C ASP A 217 -7.53 2.46 5.56
N GLN A 218 -7.46 1.64 6.62
CA GLN A 218 -6.29 0.82 6.90
C GLN A 218 -6.01 -0.18 5.77
N ILE A 219 -4.78 -0.17 5.25
CA ILE A 219 -4.34 -1.10 4.21
C ILE A 219 -3.38 -2.18 4.71
N LEU A 220 -2.75 -1.96 5.87
CA LEU A 220 -1.76 -2.85 6.46
C LEU A 220 -1.95 -2.94 7.96
N ARG A 221 -1.89 -4.16 8.49
CA ARG A 221 -1.83 -4.44 9.94
C ARG A 221 -0.58 -5.25 10.22
N TYR A 222 0.43 -4.63 10.82
CA TYR A 222 1.68 -5.29 11.19
C TYR A 222 1.63 -5.74 12.65
N ASP A 223 1.78 -7.05 12.87
CA ASP A 223 1.66 -7.68 14.20
C ASP A 223 2.48 -8.97 14.23
N ARG A 224 3.81 -8.79 14.22
CA ARG A 224 4.76 -9.89 14.07
C ARG A 224 4.67 -10.86 15.25
N GLY A 225 4.29 -12.10 14.95
CA GLY A 225 4.05 -13.13 15.96
C GLY A 225 2.73 -13.02 16.70
N GLY A 226 1.90 -12.06 16.33
CA GLY A 226 0.58 -11.91 16.90
C GLY A 226 -0.45 -12.82 16.25
N LYS A 227 -1.71 -12.35 16.27
CA LYS A 227 -2.87 -13.12 15.83
C LYS A 227 -3.44 -12.55 14.55
N ILE A 228 -3.88 -13.46 13.68
CA ILE A 228 -4.61 -13.12 12.46
C ILE A 228 -6.00 -12.61 12.88
N LEU A 229 -6.36 -11.42 12.41
CA LEU A 229 -7.71 -10.88 12.52
C LEU A 229 -8.61 -11.58 11.48
N TYR A 230 -9.48 -12.47 11.93
CA TYR A 230 -10.36 -13.26 11.07
C TYR A 230 -11.73 -12.60 10.93
N ILE A 231 -12.36 -12.75 9.76
CA ILE A 231 -13.74 -12.28 9.50
C ILE A 231 -14.76 -13.27 10.07
N SER A 232 -14.42 -14.56 10.15
CA SER A 232 -15.32 -15.58 10.64
C SER A 232 -14.56 -16.76 11.26
N GLN A 233 -15.29 -17.66 11.93
CA GLN A 233 -14.76 -18.94 12.39
C GLN A 233 -14.46 -19.91 11.23
N HIS A 234 -15.03 -19.67 10.05
CA HIS A 234 -14.86 -20.52 8.89
C HIS A 234 -13.60 -20.11 8.10
N ASN A 235 -12.88 -21.09 7.54
CA ASN A 235 -11.62 -20.91 6.79
C ASN A 235 -10.43 -20.32 7.58
N GLN A 236 -10.38 -20.55 8.89
CA GLN A 236 -9.18 -20.26 9.67
C GLN A 236 -8.06 -21.24 9.28
N ILE A 237 -6.82 -20.73 9.20
CA ILE A 237 -5.66 -21.55 8.87
C ILE A 237 -5.27 -22.31 10.15
N ILE A 238 -5.47 -23.62 10.13
CA ILE A 238 -5.16 -24.51 11.26
C ILE A 238 -3.78 -25.15 11.08
N ASP A 239 -3.45 -25.55 9.84
CA ASP A 239 -2.18 -26.17 9.50
C ASP A 239 -1.32 -25.22 8.67
N ILE A 240 -0.18 -24.82 9.22
CA ILE A 240 0.76 -23.92 8.59
C ILE A 240 1.95 -24.76 8.11
N PRO A 241 2.13 -24.94 6.78
CA PRO A 241 3.22 -25.76 6.27
C PRO A 241 4.57 -25.14 6.64
N LYS A 242 5.57 -25.98 6.91
CA LYS A 242 6.94 -25.52 7.14
C LYS A 242 7.54 -24.86 5.90
N CYS A 243 8.62 -24.12 6.09
CA CYS A 243 9.40 -23.59 4.97
C CYS A 243 9.97 -24.75 4.12
N THR A 244 9.77 -24.72 2.80
CA THR A 244 10.30 -25.77 1.90
C THR A 244 11.82 -25.75 1.81
N GLU A 245 12.44 -24.58 2.02
CA GLU A 245 13.88 -24.39 1.85
C GLU A 245 14.67 -24.71 3.12
N CYS A 246 14.19 -24.28 4.30
CA CYS A 246 14.91 -24.45 5.57
C CYS A 246 14.20 -25.34 6.59
N ASN A 247 13.01 -25.85 6.27
CA ASN A 247 12.18 -26.66 7.17
C ASN A 247 11.81 -25.98 8.50
N GLY A 248 11.96 -24.65 8.59
CA GLY A 248 11.58 -23.85 9.75
C GLY A 248 10.07 -23.66 9.87
N ASN A 249 9.59 -23.40 11.09
CA ASN A 249 8.21 -23.01 11.35
C ASN A 249 7.96 -21.59 10.81
N ARG A 250 6.79 -21.36 10.22
CA ARG A 250 6.37 -20.02 9.79
C ARG A 250 5.70 -19.29 10.94
N GLN A 251 5.89 -17.98 10.97
CA GLN A 251 5.27 -17.07 11.93
C GLN A 251 4.42 -16.08 11.16
N PHE A 252 3.28 -15.70 11.73
CA PHE A 252 2.49 -14.58 11.23
C PHE A 252 3.28 -13.27 11.34
N GLU A 253 3.16 -12.38 10.35
CA GLU A 253 3.90 -11.11 10.32
C GLU A 253 2.97 -9.91 10.16
N PHE A 254 2.16 -9.90 9.10
CA PHE A 254 1.21 -8.83 8.84
C PHE A 254 0.01 -9.32 8.02
N GLN A 255 -1.08 -8.55 8.04
CA GLN A 255 -2.24 -8.71 7.16
C GLN A 255 -2.34 -7.51 6.23
N VAL A 256 -2.58 -7.77 4.95
CA VAL A 256 -2.90 -6.74 3.96
C VAL A 256 -4.41 -6.69 3.82
N ARG A 257 -4.95 -5.48 3.83
CA ARG A 257 -6.37 -5.22 3.60
C ARG A 257 -6.61 -4.81 2.15
N ARG A 258 -7.86 -4.89 1.71
CA ARG A 258 -8.22 -4.46 0.37
C ARG A 258 -8.01 -2.96 0.26
N ILE A 259 -7.18 -2.56 -0.71
CA ILE A 259 -6.96 -1.14 -1.01
C ILE A 259 -8.03 -0.70 -2.00
N TYR A 260 -8.81 0.31 -1.64
CA TYR A 260 -9.69 1.02 -2.56
C TYR A 260 -8.90 2.23 -3.09
N LEU A 261 -8.24 2.06 -4.24
CA LEU A 261 -7.55 3.14 -4.96
C LEU A 261 -8.40 3.65 -6.12
#